data_AF-W7CR97-F1
#
_entry.id   AF-W7CR97-F1
#
_cell.length_a   1.000
_cell.length_b   1.000
_cell.length_c   1.000
_cell.angle_alpha   90.00
_cell.angle_beta   90.00
_cell.angle_gamma   90.00
#
_symmetry.space_group_name_H-M   'P 1'
#
loop_
_entity.id
_entity.type
_entity.pdbx_description
1 polymer ?
#
loop_
_entity_poly.entity_id
_entity_poly.type
_entity_poly.pdbx_seq_one_letter_code
_entity_poly.pdbx_strand_id
1 'polypeptide(L)'
;MAVFSFAGVELIGVTAAETKDPEKTIPRAINQIPLRIILFYVGALFVIMSIVPWNQIDPDKSPFVTLFMYAGIPAAVAIINFVVLTAAASSCNSGIFSTSRMLYGLAKHKRAPKIFNKLSASNIPSISLYFSSAVLLIGVLLNYFIKNAITVFTIVTSISSLLFVFIWGMIVVAFIRYRKNHAALAKKSIFKMPGASFMPVLIILFFIGVIIMLAVAPDTRISIICGSLWFVILFLIYRFAHKKTV
;
A
#
# COMPACT_ATOMS: atom_id res chain seq x y z
N MET A 1 9.70 7.06 2.65
CA MET A 1 8.51 7.73 3.23
C MET A 1 7.48 8.13 2.16
N ALA A 2 7.77 9.05 1.22
CA ALA A 2 6.76 9.56 0.28
C ALA A 2 6.08 8.49 -0.61
N VAL A 3 6.81 7.48 -1.09
CA VAL A 3 6.25 6.38 -1.90
C VAL A 3 5.18 5.59 -1.12
N PHE A 4 5.37 5.44 0.19
CA PHE A 4 4.41 4.74 1.06
C PHE A 4 3.06 5.44 1.13
N SER A 5 3.02 6.78 1.00
CA SER A 5 1.76 7.54 1.01
C SER A 5 0.83 7.21 -0.16
N PHE A 6 1.35 6.55 -1.21
CA PHE A 6 0.57 6.09 -2.37
C PHE A 6 0.26 4.59 -2.33
N ALA A 7 0.67 3.89 -1.28
CA ALA A 7 0.29 2.50 -1.07
C ALA A 7 -1.22 2.37 -0.87
N GLY A 8 -1.83 1.32 -1.41
CA GLY A 8 -3.26 1.06 -1.32
C GLY A 8 -4.07 1.43 -2.56
N VAL A 9 -3.48 2.12 -3.55
CA VAL A 9 -4.16 2.35 -4.84
C VAL A 9 -4.39 1.04 -5.61
N GLU A 10 -3.60 -0.01 -5.35
CA GLU A 10 -3.82 -1.35 -5.90
C GLU A 10 -5.10 -2.02 -5.37
N LEU A 11 -5.67 -1.52 -4.27
CA LEU A 11 -6.89 -2.07 -3.67
C LEU A 11 -8.07 -2.01 -4.62
N ILE A 12 -8.09 -1.02 -5.52
CA ILE A 12 -9.10 -0.88 -6.58
C ILE A 12 -9.14 -2.12 -7.47
N GLY A 13 -7.98 -2.74 -7.72
CA GLY A 13 -7.89 -3.97 -8.49
C GLY A 13 -8.51 -5.17 -7.76
N VAL A 14 -8.35 -5.24 -6.44
CA VAL A 14 -8.94 -6.31 -5.61
C VAL A 14 -10.46 -6.13 -5.52
N THR A 15 -10.93 -4.90 -5.36
CA THR A 15 -12.36 -4.60 -5.25
C THR A 15 -13.08 -4.57 -6.61
N ALA A 16 -12.36 -4.55 -7.73
CA ALA A 16 -12.96 -4.59 -9.07
C ALA A 16 -13.86 -5.81 -9.28
N ALA A 17 -13.53 -6.96 -8.68
CA ALA A 17 -14.33 -8.18 -8.76
C ALA A 17 -15.66 -8.12 -7.98
N GLU A 18 -15.79 -7.19 -7.04
CA GLU A 18 -16.94 -7.04 -6.13
C GLU A 18 -17.70 -5.71 -6.36
N THR A 19 -17.22 -4.87 -7.28
CA THR A 19 -17.79 -3.56 -7.58
C THR A 19 -18.97 -3.68 -8.54
N LYS A 20 -20.07 -3.00 -8.24
CA LYS A 20 -21.21 -2.86 -9.15
C LYS A 20 -20.81 -2.03 -10.38
N ASP A 21 -21.08 -2.55 -11.57
CA ASP A 21 -20.75 -1.93 -12.87
C ASP A 21 -19.25 -1.54 -12.99
N PRO A 22 -18.32 -2.52 -12.95
CA PRO A 22 -16.89 -2.25 -12.89
C PRO A 22 -16.38 -1.48 -14.11
N GLU A 23 -17.01 -1.65 -15.29
CA GLU A 23 -16.64 -0.95 -16.53
C GLU A 23 -16.80 0.57 -16.47
N LYS A 24 -17.67 1.08 -15.58
CA LYS A 24 -17.88 2.52 -15.39
C LYS A 24 -17.24 3.02 -14.09
N THR A 25 -17.42 2.26 -13.01
CA THR A 25 -16.99 2.67 -11.67
C THR A 25 -15.47 2.67 -11.53
N ILE A 26 -14.78 1.66 -12.08
CA ILE A 26 -13.32 1.53 -11.95
C ILE A 26 -12.58 2.63 -12.73
N PRO A 27 -12.87 2.90 -14.03
CA PRO A 27 -12.21 4.00 -14.73
C PRO A 27 -12.46 5.37 -14.09
N ARG A 28 -13.69 5.60 -13.60
CA ARG A 28 -14.03 6.85 -12.91
C ARG A 28 -13.21 7.01 -11.62
N ALA A 29 -13.07 5.95 -10.83
CA ALA A 29 -12.26 5.97 -9.62
C ALA A 29 -10.78 6.26 -9.94
N ILE A 30 -10.21 5.55 -10.92
CA ILE A 30 -8.81 5.73 -11.35
C ILE A 30 -8.55 7.17 -11.79
N ASN A 31 -9.42 7.76 -12.60
CA ASN A 31 -9.24 9.14 -13.09
C ASN A 31 -9.42 10.20 -12.00
N GLN A 32 -10.20 9.92 -10.95
CA GLN A 32 -10.41 10.86 -9.84
C GLN A 32 -9.28 10.86 -8.81
N ILE A 33 -8.53 9.75 -8.68
CA ILE A 33 -7.49 9.63 -7.65
C ILE A 33 -6.37 10.67 -7.83
N PRO A 34 -5.76 10.85 -9.01
CA PRO A 34 -4.71 11.86 -9.19
C PRO A 34 -5.19 13.27 -8.86
N LEU A 35 -6.40 13.64 -9.29
CA LEU A 35 -6.97 14.96 -9.01
C LEU A 35 -7.12 15.18 -7.50
N ARG A 36 -7.65 14.18 -6.78
CA ARG A 36 -7.80 14.26 -5.31
C ARG A 36 -6.45 14.31 -4.61
N ILE A 37 -5.46 13.55 -5.07
CA ILE A 37 -4.10 13.60 -4.53
C ILE A 37 -3.50 14.99 -4.72
N ILE A 38 -3.56 15.56 -5.92
CA ILE A 38 -3.02 16.91 -6.17
C ILE A 38 -3.72 17.93 -5.26
N LEU A 39 -5.05 17.90 -5.22
CA LEU A 39 -5.84 18.87 -4.46
C LEU A 39 -5.59 18.75 -2.95
N PHE A 40 -5.65 17.55 -2.38
CA PHE A 40 -5.57 17.35 -0.93
C PHE A 40 -4.14 17.20 -0.41
N TYR A 41 -3.24 16.53 -1.13
CA TYR A 41 -1.87 16.32 -0.68
C TYR A 41 -0.96 17.49 -1.06
N VAL A 42 -0.87 17.81 -2.35
CA VAL A 42 -0.01 18.90 -2.82
C VAL A 42 -0.57 20.26 -2.39
N GLY A 43 -1.89 20.45 -2.46
CA GLY A 43 -2.54 21.66 -1.97
C GLY A 43 -2.33 21.89 -0.47
N ALA A 44 -2.49 20.86 0.37
CA ALA A 44 -2.22 21.00 1.81
C ALA A 44 -0.75 21.30 2.09
N LEU A 45 0.18 20.61 1.42
CA LEU A 45 1.61 20.88 1.57
C LEU A 45 1.97 22.31 1.15
N PHE A 46 1.39 22.81 0.06
CA PHE A 46 1.59 24.19 -0.39
C PHE A 46 1.15 25.21 0.67
N VAL A 47 -0.03 25.00 1.27
CA VAL A 47 -0.53 25.87 2.36
C VAL A 47 0.38 25.80 3.59
N ILE A 48 0.79 24.60 3.99
CA ILE A 48 1.69 24.41 5.15
C ILE A 48 3.03 25.12 4.90
N MET A 49 3.65 24.91 3.74
CA MET A 49 4.95 25.49 3.40
C MET A 49 4.90 27.01 3.18
N SER A 50 3.73 27.56 2.85
CA SER A 50 3.53 29.01 2.76
C SER A 50 3.52 29.70 4.13
N ILE A 51 3.23 28.95 5.20
CA ILE A 51 3.11 29.48 6.57
C ILE A 51 4.33 29.11 7.40
N VAL A 52 4.79 27.86 7.31
CA VAL A 52 5.98 27.35 8.01
C VAL A 52 7.07 27.04 6.99
N PRO A 53 8.21 27.74 7.04
CA PRO A 53 9.33 27.45 6.17
C PRO A 53 9.76 25.99 6.28
N TRP A 54 10.03 25.35 5.13
CA TRP A 54 10.42 23.94 5.02
C TRP A 54 11.61 23.49 5.90
N ASN A 55 12.44 24.43 6.36
CA ASN A 55 13.62 24.20 7.19
C ASN A 55 13.33 24.26 8.70
N GLN A 56 12.12 24.65 9.10
CA GLN A 56 11.69 24.76 10.51
C GLN A 56 10.61 23.74 10.87
N ILE A 57 10.29 22.82 9.96
CA ILE A 57 9.33 21.75 10.23
C ILE A 57 10.00 20.69 11.10
N ASP A 58 9.59 20.65 12.36
CA ASP A 58 9.97 19.62 13.31
C ASP A 58 9.44 18.24 12.85
N PRO A 59 10.30 17.26 12.57
CA PRO A 59 9.89 15.91 12.16
C PRO A 59 9.08 15.17 13.23
N ASP A 60 9.22 15.57 14.51
CA ASP A 60 8.62 14.88 15.64
C ASP A 60 7.18 15.33 15.92
N LYS A 61 6.73 16.41 15.26
CA LYS A 61 5.39 16.97 15.45
C LYS A 61 4.57 16.91 14.17
N SER A 62 3.26 16.71 14.31
CA SER A 62 2.34 16.74 13.18
C SER A 62 2.32 18.16 12.58
N PRO A 63 2.69 18.35 11.30
CA PRO A 63 2.75 19.67 10.69
C PRO A 63 1.37 20.33 10.62
N PHE A 64 0.29 19.54 10.53
CA PHE A 64 -1.07 20.05 10.62
C PHE A 64 -1.35 20.61 12.02
N VAL A 65 -1.02 19.88 13.08
CA VAL A 65 -1.23 20.36 14.45
C VAL A 65 -0.45 21.65 14.69
N THR A 66 0.82 21.67 14.28
CA THR A 66 1.69 22.85 14.38
C THR A 66 1.11 24.05 13.64
N LEU A 67 0.57 23.85 12.44
CA LEU A 67 -0.10 24.90 11.66
C LEU A 67 -1.28 25.54 12.42
N PHE A 68 -2.19 24.71 12.97
CA PHE A 68 -3.37 25.23 13.66
C PHE A 68 -3.06 25.83 15.03
N MET A 69 -1.96 25.42 15.65
CA MET A 69 -1.42 26.12 16.83
C MET A 69 -0.91 27.52 16.47
N TYR A 70 -0.14 27.66 15.38
CA TYR A 70 0.30 28.98 14.91
C TYR A 70 -0.86 29.89 14.46
N ALA A 71 -1.92 29.29 13.90
CA ALA A 71 -3.13 30.03 13.53
C ALA A 71 -3.97 30.47 14.74
N GLY A 72 -3.64 30.06 15.96
CA GLY A 72 -4.34 30.48 17.18
C GLY A 72 -5.73 29.86 17.37
N ILE A 73 -6.00 28.69 16.77
CA ILE A 73 -7.30 28.00 16.88
C ILE A 73 -7.13 26.64 17.58
N PRO A 74 -7.10 26.59 18.93
CA PRO A 74 -6.90 25.34 19.68
C PRO A 74 -7.98 24.28 19.40
N ALA A 75 -9.22 24.71 19.15
CA ALA A 75 -10.32 23.82 18.79
C ALA A 75 -10.05 23.05 17.48
N ALA A 76 -9.34 23.66 16.53
CA ALA A 76 -9.02 23.03 15.24
C ALA A 76 -8.02 21.88 15.40
N VAL A 77 -7.14 21.93 16.42
CA VAL A 77 -6.19 20.85 16.73
C VAL A 77 -6.94 19.57 17.10
N ALA A 78 -7.95 19.67 17.98
CA ALA A 78 -8.75 18.52 18.40
C ALA A 78 -9.56 17.93 17.23
N ILE A 79 -10.15 18.80 16.40
CA ILE A 79 -10.92 18.38 15.21
C ILE A 79 -10.02 17.62 14.23
N ILE A 80 -8.80 18.10 13.98
CA ILE A 80 -7.88 17.45 13.04
C ILE A 80 -7.38 16.13 13.57
N ASN A 81 -7.03 16.05 14.86
CA ASN A 81 -6.65 14.78 15.46
C ASN A 81 -7.79 13.76 15.36
N PHE A 82 -9.04 14.19 15.60
CA PHE A 82 -10.20 13.33 15.40
C PHE A 82 -10.31 12.84 13.95
N VAL A 83 -10.22 13.75 12.97
CA VAL A 83 -10.29 13.41 11.53
C VAL A 83 -9.16 12.45 11.13
N VAL A 84 -7.92 12.70 11.57
CA VAL A 84 -6.76 11.85 11.27
C VAL A 84 -6.91 10.47 11.88
N LEU A 85 -7.39 10.37 13.12
CA LEU A 85 -7.63 9.08 13.78
C LEU A 85 -8.75 8.30 13.10
N THR A 86 -9.86 8.96 12.72
CA THR A 86 -10.94 8.30 11.96
C THR A 86 -10.46 7.84 10.58
N ALA A 87 -9.66 8.65 9.88
CA ALA A 87 -9.08 8.28 8.59
C ALA A 87 -8.11 7.09 8.72
N ALA A 88 -7.27 7.08 9.76
CA ALA A 88 -6.37 5.97 10.05
C ALA A 88 -7.13 4.67 10.37
N ALA A 89 -8.20 4.76 11.17
CA ALA A 89 -9.07 3.63 11.48
C ALA A 89 -9.75 3.07 10.21
N SER A 90 -10.25 3.95 9.34
CA SER A 90 -10.84 3.57 8.06
C SER A 90 -9.84 2.86 7.15
N SER A 91 -8.62 3.41 7.01
CA SER A 91 -7.54 2.81 6.23
C SER A 91 -7.13 1.44 6.78
N CYS A 92 -7.08 1.28 8.11
CA CYS A 92 -6.79 0.01 8.76
C CYS A 92 -7.83 -1.05 8.41
N ASN A 93 -9.12 -0.69 8.48
CA ASN A 93 -10.21 -1.59 8.11
C ASN A 93 -10.12 -2.03 6.63
N SER A 94 -9.85 -1.11 5.71
CA SER A 94 -9.63 -1.45 4.29
C SER A 94 -8.42 -2.37 4.06
N GLY A 95 -7.33 -2.17 4.81
CA GLY A 95 -6.15 -3.02 4.75
C GLY A 95 -6.41 -4.45 5.23
N ILE A 96 -7.11 -4.60 6.36
CA ILE A 96 -7.54 -5.90 6.89
C ILE A 96 -8.47 -6.60 5.90
N PHE A 97 -9.46 -5.87 5.36
CA PHE A 97 -10.40 -6.40 4.37
C PHE A 97 -9.66 -6.93 3.13
N SER A 98 -8.76 -6.12 2.55
CA SER A 98 -7.97 -6.49 1.38
C SER A 98 -7.16 -7.76 1.58
N THR A 99 -6.36 -7.79 2.66
CA THR A 99 -5.44 -8.90 2.92
C THR A 99 -6.19 -10.20 3.18
N SER A 100 -7.32 -10.14 3.88
CA SER A 100 -8.16 -11.31 4.11
C SER A 100 -8.74 -11.90 2.81
N ARG A 101 -9.15 -11.04 1.86
CA ARG A 101 -9.63 -11.44 0.52
C ARG A 101 -8.51 -11.99 -0.36
N MET A 102 -7.32 -11.37 -0.35
CA MET A 102 -6.16 -11.89 -1.08
C MET A 102 -5.74 -13.27 -0.56
N LEU A 103 -5.72 -13.47 0.76
CA LEU A 103 -5.39 -14.76 1.38
C LEU A 103 -6.44 -15.83 1.06
N TYR A 104 -7.73 -15.47 1.09
CA TYR A 104 -8.82 -16.34 0.64
C TYR A 104 -8.67 -16.73 -0.84
N GLY A 105 -8.35 -15.77 -1.72
CA GLY A 105 -8.11 -16.03 -3.14
C GLY A 105 -6.96 -17.02 -3.37
N LEU A 106 -5.85 -16.87 -2.64
CA LEU A 106 -4.74 -17.82 -2.68
C LEU A 106 -5.17 -19.22 -2.22
N ALA A 107 -5.99 -19.32 -1.17
CA ALA A 107 -6.48 -20.60 -0.66
C ALA A 107 -7.42 -21.30 -1.65
N LYS A 108 -8.27 -20.54 -2.35
CA LYS A 108 -9.14 -21.04 -3.42
C LYS A 108 -8.35 -21.65 -4.58
N HIS A 109 -7.20 -21.06 -4.92
CA HIS A 109 -6.28 -21.57 -5.95
C HIS A 109 -5.27 -22.62 -5.43
N LYS A 110 -5.50 -23.21 -4.24
CA LYS A 110 -4.62 -24.20 -3.60
C LYS A 110 -3.17 -23.71 -3.36
N ARG A 111 -2.97 -22.39 -3.31
CA ARG A 111 -1.67 -21.74 -3.02
C ARG A 111 -1.53 -21.27 -1.57
N ALA A 112 -2.56 -21.44 -0.76
CA ALA A 112 -2.53 -21.25 0.70
C ALA A 112 -3.22 -22.42 1.41
N PRO A 113 -2.99 -22.62 2.72
CA PRO A 113 -3.64 -23.69 3.49
C PRO A 113 -5.17 -23.68 3.34
N LYS A 114 -5.77 -24.88 3.22
CA LYS A 114 -7.22 -25.05 2.99
C LYS A 114 -8.09 -24.38 4.05
N ILE A 115 -7.56 -24.15 5.24
CA ILE A 115 -8.22 -23.48 6.36
C ILE A 115 -8.68 -22.07 5.98
N PHE A 116 -7.92 -21.37 5.14
CA PHE A 116 -8.25 -20.01 4.68
C PHE A 116 -9.29 -19.95 3.56
N ASN A 117 -9.78 -21.10 3.06
CA ASN A 117 -10.82 -21.17 2.01
C ASN A 117 -12.25 -21.23 2.58
N LYS A 118 -12.42 -21.11 3.91
CA LYS A 118 -13.75 -21.10 4.54
C LYS A 118 -14.33 -19.69 4.57
N LEU A 119 -15.56 -19.56 4.09
CA LEU A 119 -16.38 -18.36 4.24
C LEU A 119 -17.31 -18.50 5.45
N SER A 120 -17.55 -17.39 6.15
CA SER A 120 -18.59 -17.28 7.17
C SER A 120 -19.98 -17.17 6.51
N ALA A 121 -21.06 -17.31 7.30
CA ALA A 121 -22.45 -17.13 6.87
C ALA A 121 -22.70 -15.77 6.18
N SER A 122 -21.93 -14.74 6.56
CA SER A 122 -21.98 -13.41 5.95
C SER A 122 -21.05 -13.22 4.73
N ASN A 123 -20.56 -14.31 4.11
CA ASN A 123 -19.62 -14.29 2.97
C ASN A 123 -18.28 -13.57 3.22
N ILE A 124 -17.82 -13.55 4.48
CA ILE A 124 -16.53 -12.97 4.88
C ILE A 124 -15.55 -14.11 5.21
N PRO A 125 -14.29 -14.07 4.74
CA PRO A 125 -13.27 -15.06 5.08
C PRO A 125 -12.79 -14.86 6.53
N SER A 126 -13.56 -15.34 7.50
CA SER A 126 -13.36 -15.07 8.94
C SER A 126 -12.00 -15.54 9.46
N ILE A 127 -11.52 -16.71 9.05
CA ILE A 127 -10.22 -17.23 9.49
C ILE A 127 -9.07 -16.36 8.96
N SER A 128 -9.14 -15.95 7.69
CA SER A 128 -8.16 -15.01 7.11
C SER A 128 -8.21 -13.65 7.80
N LEU A 129 -9.41 -13.19 8.19
CA LEU A 129 -9.62 -11.95 8.94
C LEU A 129 -8.94 -11.99 10.31
N TYR A 130 -9.20 -13.03 11.12
CA TYR A 130 -8.57 -13.18 12.44
C TYR A 130 -7.05 -13.29 12.34
N PHE A 131 -6.54 -14.00 11.33
CA PHE A 131 -5.11 -14.10 11.09
C PHE A 131 -4.49 -12.73 10.75
N SER A 132 -5.08 -11.97 9.84
CA SER A 132 -4.61 -10.60 9.52
C SER A 132 -4.65 -9.68 10.74
N SER A 133 -5.70 -9.75 11.55
CA SER A 133 -5.80 -8.97 12.80
C SER A 133 -4.74 -9.38 13.82
N ALA A 134 -4.44 -10.67 13.96
CA ALA A 134 -3.37 -11.15 14.84
C ALA A 134 -1.98 -10.64 14.39
N VAL A 135 -1.73 -10.58 13.08
CA VAL A 135 -0.49 -10.00 12.55
C VAL A 135 -0.39 -8.50 12.85
N LEU A 136 -1.50 -7.76 12.78
CA LEU A 136 -1.52 -6.35 13.19
C LEU A 136 -1.20 -6.15 14.69
N LEU A 137 -1.66 -7.06 15.56
CA LEU A 137 -1.33 -7.01 16.98
C LEU A 137 0.19 -7.11 17.22
N ILE A 138 0.92 -7.85 16.39
CA ILE A 138 2.40 -7.90 16.47
C ILE A 138 2.99 -6.50 16.23
N GLY A 139 2.42 -5.72 15.30
CA GLY A 139 2.82 -4.33 15.05
C GLY A 139 2.60 -3.42 16.27
N VAL A 140 1.49 -3.61 17.00
CA VAL A 140 1.21 -2.89 18.25
C VAL A 140 2.20 -3.31 19.34
N LEU A 141 2.49 -4.60 19.47
CA LEU A 141 3.45 -5.12 20.44
C LEU A 141 4.87 -4.57 20.18
N LEU A 142 5.27 -4.43 18.91
CA LEU A 142 6.55 -3.81 18.56
C LEU A 142 6.67 -2.36 19.06
N ASN A 143 5.58 -1.60 19.08
CA ASN A 143 5.55 -0.24 19.64
C ASN A 143 5.75 -0.24 21.16
N TYR A 144 5.32 -1.30 21.85
CA TYR A 144 5.53 -1.47 23.29
C TYR A 144 7.00 -1.80 23.64
N PHE A 145 7.66 -2.63 22.84
CA PHE A 145 9.05 -3.05 23.10
C PHE A 145 10.10 -2.03 22.65
N ILE A 146 9.83 -1.25 21.59
CA ILE A 146 10.75 -0.25 21.06
C ILE A 146 10.27 1.14 21.49
N LYS A 147 10.99 1.78 22.41
CA LYS A 147 10.62 3.07 23.00
C LYS A 147 10.54 4.25 22.01
N ASN A 148 11.15 4.13 20.83
CA ASN A 148 11.09 5.14 19.77
C ASN A 148 10.07 4.76 18.70
N ALA A 149 8.86 5.31 18.79
CA ALA A 149 7.78 5.09 17.82
C ALA A 149 8.20 5.47 16.39
N ILE A 150 9.04 6.50 16.24
CA ILE A 150 9.58 6.96 14.95
C ILE A 150 10.47 5.88 14.33
N THR A 151 11.33 5.22 15.12
CA THR A 151 12.19 4.14 14.63
C THR A 151 11.36 2.95 14.15
N VAL A 152 10.33 2.56 14.92
CA VAL A 152 9.39 1.49 14.51
C VAL A 152 8.68 1.87 13.21
N PHE A 153 8.14 3.08 13.14
CA PHE A 153 7.45 3.58 11.95
C PHE A 153 8.38 3.60 10.74
N THR A 154 9.61 4.09 10.88
CA THR A 154 10.60 4.11 9.80
C THR A 154 10.95 2.72 9.31
N ILE A 155 11.19 1.76 10.20
CA ILE A 155 11.48 0.37 9.82
C ILE A 155 10.30 -0.25 9.08
N VAL A 156 9.09 -0.19 9.65
CA VAL A 156 7.89 -0.81 9.09
C VAL A 156 7.55 -0.20 7.74
N THR A 157 7.47 1.13 7.64
CA THR A 157 7.12 1.81 6.39
C THR A 157 8.16 1.60 5.29
N SER A 158 9.44 1.50 5.64
CA SER A 158 10.51 1.29 4.67
C SER A 158 10.52 -0.16 4.15
N ILE A 159 10.27 -1.16 5.01
CA ILE A 159 10.04 -2.55 4.58
C ILE A 159 8.80 -2.64 3.69
N SER A 160 7.68 -2.04 4.12
CA SER A 160 6.46 -2.01 3.33
C SER A 160 6.68 -1.35 1.96
N SER A 161 7.44 -0.25 1.90
CA SER A 161 7.76 0.43 0.65
C SER A 161 8.49 -0.49 -0.34
N LEU A 162 9.47 -1.26 0.12
CA LEU A 162 10.17 -2.26 -0.72
C LEU A 162 9.21 -3.33 -1.25
N LEU A 163 8.34 -3.86 -0.39
CA LEU A 163 7.34 -4.86 -0.79
C LEU A 163 6.36 -4.28 -1.81
N PHE A 164 5.92 -3.03 -1.65
CA PHE A 164 5.04 -2.37 -2.60
C PHE A 164 5.73 -2.14 -3.94
N VAL A 165 6.98 -1.68 -3.95
CA VAL A 165 7.74 -1.54 -5.21
C VAL A 165 7.84 -2.88 -5.94
N PHE A 166 8.07 -3.97 -5.21
CA PHE A 166 8.07 -5.30 -5.79
C PHE A 166 6.70 -5.73 -6.35
N ILE A 167 5.63 -5.55 -5.58
CA ILE A 167 4.25 -5.87 -6.02
C ILE A 167 3.90 -5.10 -7.29
N TRP A 168 4.14 -3.80 -7.30
CA TRP A 168 3.87 -2.95 -8.46
C TRP A 168 4.78 -3.30 -9.65
N GLY A 169 6.04 -3.63 -9.42
CA GLY A 169 6.93 -4.18 -10.45
C GLY A 169 6.36 -5.44 -11.07
N MET A 170 5.86 -6.39 -10.26
CA MET A 170 5.22 -7.60 -10.73
C MET A 170 3.92 -7.32 -11.51
N ILE A 171 3.11 -6.35 -11.08
CA ILE A 171 1.90 -5.92 -11.82
C ILE A 171 2.29 -5.39 -13.20
N VAL A 172 3.32 -4.56 -13.30
CA VAL A 172 3.77 -3.99 -14.57
C VAL A 172 4.34 -5.07 -15.50
N VAL A 173 5.15 -5.99 -14.97
CA VAL A 173 5.66 -7.14 -15.75
C VAL A 173 4.52 -8.04 -16.23
N ALA A 174 3.53 -8.31 -15.37
CA ALA A 174 2.34 -9.06 -15.75
C ALA A 174 1.54 -8.33 -16.84
N PHE A 175 1.42 -7.01 -16.78
CA PHE A 175 0.78 -6.19 -17.81
C PHE A 175 1.52 -6.27 -19.16
N ILE A 176 2.85 -6.18 -19.16
CA ILE A 176 3.68 -6.32 -20.39
C ILE A 176 3.46 -7.71 -21.01
N ARG A 177 3.53 -8.78 -20.18
CA ARG A 177 3.29 -10.16 -20.65
C ARG A 177 1.86 -10.36 -21.14
N TYR A 178 0.87 -9.81 -20.45
CA TYR A 178 -0.54 -9.87 -20.86
C TYR A 178 -0.73 -9.25 -22.25
N ARG A 179 -0.17 -8.06 -22.48
CA ARG A 179 -0.21 -7.39 -23.78
C ARG A 179 0.48 -8.18 -24.89
N LYS A 180 1.61 -8.82 -24.59
CA LYS A 180 2.36 -9.62 -25.56
C LYS A 180 1.62 -10.92 -25.93
N ASN A 181 1.05 -11.61 -24.94
CA ASN A 181 0.44 -12.93 -25.14
C ASN A 181 -1.04 -12.85 -25.56
N HIS A 182 -1.74 -11.76 -25.24
CA HIS A 182 -3.18 -11.60 -25.48
C HIS A 182 -3.48 -10.30 -26.24
N ALA A 183 -2.74 -10.03 -27.32
CA ALA A 183 -2.83 -8.78 -28.06
C ALA A 183 -4.26 -8.48 -28.59
N ALA A 184 -5.02 -9.50 -28.98
CA ALA A 184 -6.41 -9.34 -29.44
C ALA A 184 -7.36 -8.87 -28.33
N LEU A 185 -7.20 -9.38 -27.11
CA LEU A 185 -7.98 -8.98 -25.94
C LEU A 185 -7.56 -7.59 -25.44
N ALA A 186 -6.25 -7.30 -25.46
CA ALA A 186 -5.74 -5.98 -25.10
C ALA A 186 -6.28 -4.87 -26.02
N LYS A 187 -6.52 -5.16 -27.30
CA LYS A 187 -7.13 -4.20 -28.24
C LYS A 187 -8.60 -3.90 -27.91
N LYS A 188 -9.34 -4.88 -27.35
CA LYS A 188 -10.75 -4.78 -26.96
C LYS A 188 -10.97 -4.11 -25.59
N SER A 189 -9.91 -3.77 -24.84
CA SER A 189 -10.05 -3.12 -23.53
C SER A 189 -10.74 -1.76 -23.64
N ILE A 190 -11.76 -1.56 -22.78
CA ILE A 190 -12.56 -0.33 -22.67
C ILE A 190 -11.70 0.80 -22.08
N PHE A 191 -10.85 0.47 -21.10
CA PHE A 191 -9.91 1.40 -20.48
C PHE A 191 -8.48 1.06 -20.93
N LYS A 192 -7.82 2.00 -21.62
CA LYS A 192 -6.46 1.81 -22.17
C LYS A 192 -5.48 2.73 -21.45
N MET A 193 -4.31 2.17 -21.14
CA MET A 193 -3.22 2.95 -20.57
C MET A 193 -2.67 3.92 -21.64
N PRO A 194 -2.55 5.22 -21.35
CA PRO A 194 -1.91 6.16 -22.26
C PRO A 194 -0.44 5.77 -22.44
N GLY A 195 0.03 5.72 -23.70
CA GLY A 195 1.42 5.34 -23.99
C GLY A 195 1.79 3.91 -23.59
N ALA A 196 0.85 2.96 -23.67
CA ALA A 196 1.00 1.58 -23.18
C ALA A 196 2.25 0.80 -23.66
N SER A 197 2.98 1.28 -24.67
CA SER A 197 4.24 0.68 -25.15
C SER A 197 5.48 1.18 -24.39
N PHE A 198 5.48 2.45 -23.96
CA PHE A 198 6.63 3.09 -23.29
C PHE A 198 6.41 3.24 -21.78
N MET A 199 5.18 3.52 -21.37
CA MET A 199 4.82 3.78 -19.97
C MET A 199 5.21 2.65 -19.01
N PRO A 200 5.03 1.35 -19.34
CA PRO A 200 5.50 0.25 -18.48
C PRO A 200 7.01 0.26 -18.24
N VAL A 201 7.80 0.61 -19.26
CA VAL A 201 9.27 0.69 -19.16
C VAL A 201 9.67 1.86 -18.27
N LEU A 202 9.03 3.02 -18.45
CA LEU A 202 9.26 4.20 -17.62
C LEU A 202 8.96 3.91 -16.14
N ILE A 203 7.87 3.19 -15.85
CA ILE A 203 7.50 2.81 -14.47
C ILE A 203 8.54 1.85 -13.86
N ILE A 204 9.01 0.86 -14.63
CA ILE A 204 10.08 -0.04 -14.16
C ILE A 204 11.35 0.75 -13.86
N LEU A 205 11.74 1.68 -14.73
CA LEU A 205 12.90 2.54 -14.51
C LEU A 205 12.75 3.39 -13.24
N PHE A 206 11.56 3.96 -13.02
CA PHE A 206 11.23 4.71 -11.81
C PHE A 206 11.37 3.83 -10.56
N PHE A 207 10.83 2.61 -10.56
CA PHE A 207 10.96 1.69 -9.43
C PHE A 207 12.40 1.26 -9.15
N ILE A 208 13.22 1.08 -10.20
CA ILE A 208 14.67 0.86 -10.03
C ILE A 208 15.29 2.07 -9.32
N GLY A 209 14.95 3.29 -9.73
CA GLY A 209 15.39 4.52 -9.07
C GLY A 209 14.97 4.58 -7.59
N VAL A 210 13.74 4.19 -7.26
CA VAL A 210 13.27 4.11 -5.86
C VAL A 210 14.09 3.10 -5.06
N ILE A 211 14.39 1.92 -5.61
CA ILE A 211 15.21 0.91 -4.94
C ILE A 211 16.63 1.43 -4.69
N ILE A 212 17.23 2.10 -5.67
CA ILE A 212 18.57 2.71 -5.52
C ILE A 212 18.55 3.77 -4.41
N MET A 213 17.55 4.66 -4.40
CA MET A 213 17.40 5.66 -3.34
C MET A 213 17.26 5.03 -1.95
N LEU A 214 16.48 3.96 -1.82
CA LEU A 214 16.35 3.20 -0.57
C LEU A 214 17.65 2.49 -0.16
N ALA A 215 18.54 2.18 -1.11
CA ALA A 215 19.84 1.56 -0.83
C ALA A 215 20.90 2.57 -0.37
N VAL A 216 20.84 3.79 -0.91
CA VAL A 216 21.79 4.85 -0.56
C VAL A 216 21.46 5.43 0.82
N ALA A 217 20.18 5.60 1.16
CA ALA A 217 19.76 6.19 2.43
C ALA A 217 20.10 5.30 3.65
N PRO A 218 20.89 5.79 4.63
CA PRO A 218 21.35 5.01 5.79
C PRO A 218 20.21 4.42 6.62
N ASP A 219 19.15 5.21 6.83
CA ASP A 219 18.00 4.83 7.67
C ASP A 219 17.15 3.70 7.08
N THR A 220 17.24 3.48 5.77
CA THR A 220 16.46 2.47 5.03
C THR A 220 17.26 1.21 4.71
N ARG A 221 18.55 1.14 5.06
CA ARG A 221 19.40 -0.06 4.84
C ARG A 221 18.90 -1.28 5.58
N ILE A 222 18.41 -1.08 6.81
CA ILE A 222 17.77 -2.13 7.62
C ILE A 222 16.61 -2.76 6.83
N SER A 223 15.86 -1.95 6.08
CA SER A 223 14.74 -2.43 5.28
C SER A 223 15.15 -3.28 4.10
N ILE A 224 16.34 -3.08 3.52
CA ILE A 224 16.86 -3.95 2.45
C ILE A 224 17.25 -5.31 3.01
N ILE A 225 17.87 -5.36 4.18
CA ILE A 225 18.22 -6.61 4.86
C ILE A 225 16.93 -7.37 5.21
N CYS A 226 15.98 -6.70 5.87
CA CYS A 226 14.68 -7.29 6.21
C CYS A 226 13.88 -7.70 4.96
N GLY A 227 13.90 -6.89 3.90
CA GLY A 227 13.24 -7.20 2.63
C GLY A 227 13.87 -8.40 1.94
N SER A 228 15.20 -8.50 1.92
CA SER A 228 15.93 -9.65 1.38
C SER A 228 15.60 -10.92 2.16
N LEU A 229 15.59 -10.82 3.50
CA LEU A 229 15.22 -11.92 4.39
C LEU A 229 13.76 -12.36 4.17
N TRP A 230 12.85 -11.41 3.92
CA TRP A 230 11.47 -11.70 3.55
C TRP A 230 11.35 -12.45 2.22
N PHE A 231 12.11 -12.05 1.19
CA PHE A 231 12.15 -12.78 -0.08
C PHE A 231 12.73 -14.19 0.08
N VAL A 232 13.74 -14.37 0.93
CA VAL A 232 14.27 -15.70 1.28
C VAL A 232 13.20 -16.55 1.95
N ILE A 233 12.45 -16.00 2.91
CA ILE A 233 11.32 -16.71 3.55
C ILE A 233 10.26 -17.11 2.51
N LEU A 234 9.87 -16.19 1.62
CA LEU A 234 8.91 -16.49 0.55
C LEU A 234 9.42 -17.60 -0.39
N PHE A 235 10.69 -17.57 -0.75
CA PHE A 235 11.31 -18.61 -1.58
C PHE A 235 11.29 -19.97 -0.88
N LEU A 236 11.61 -20.03 0.41
CA LEU A 236 11.54 -21.25 1.20
C LEU A 236 10.10 -21.76 1.29
N ILE A 237 9.12 -20.91 1.64
CA ILE A 237 7.70 -21.26 1.69
C ILE A 237 7.24 -21.83 0.34
N TYR A 238 7.60 -21.18 -0.77
CA TYR A 238 7.26 -21.66 -2.11
C TYR A 238 7.84 -23.05 -2.37
N ARG A 239 9.13 -23.27 -2.06
CA ARG A 239 9.82 -24.55 -2.25
C ARG A 239 9.21 -25.67 -1.41
N PHE A 240 8.86 -25.40 -0.15
CA PHE A 240 8.25 -26.40 0.75
C PHE A 240 6.77 -26.67 0.43
N ALA A 241 6.01 -25.66 -0.01
CA ALA A 241 4.62 -25.82 -0.40
C ALA A 241 4.47 -26.60 -1.72
N HIS A 242 5.35 -26.37 -2.70
CA HIS A 242 5.31 -27.09 -3.98
C HIS A 242 5.86 -28.52 -3.92
N LYS A 243 6.73 -28.84 -2.95
CA LYS A 243 7.20 -30.22 -2.73
C LYS A 243 6.10 -31.21 -2.29
N LYS A 244 4.93 -30.73 -1.86
CA LYS A 244 3.76 -31.55 -1.50
C LYS A 244 2.75 -31.73 -2.64
N THR A 245 3.00 -31.18 -3.82
CA THR A 245 2.06 -31.19 -4.96
C THR A 245 2.61 -31.82 -6.25
N VAL A 246 3.76 -32.49 -6.17
CA VAL A 246 4.29 -33.42 -7.19
C VAL A 246 4.28 -34.81 -6.57
#